data_AF-A0A3M0XBB8-F1
#
_entry.id   AF-A0A3M0XBB8-F1
#
_cell.length_a   1.000
_cell.length_b   1.000
_cell.length_c   1.000
_cell.angle_alpha   90.00
_cell.angle_beta   90.00
_cell.angle_gamma   90.00
#
_symmetry.space_group_name_H-M   'P 1'
#
loop_
_entity.id
_entity.type
_entity.pdbx_description
1 polymer ?
#
loop_
_entity_poly.entity_id
_entity_poly.type
_entity_poly.pdbx_seq_one_letter_code
_entity_poly.pdbx_strand_id
1 'polypeptide(L)'
;SGDTWNWDAEPGTQTVNDIPAATCAVCHMSGFGSTGTTHDVGDRLTWFLAAPISSRRPAWQDNRVRMQGVCSECHNEEFIDDFYANADDAVEQVNLWVEESDQIIQPLKDNGLLTAAPFDEPIDFVYFNLWHHWGRTAKFGTWMQGADYVQWHGAYEMLRERAELIEMVNEKLVEAGLEPVEYGEPPLINSGE
;
A
#
# COMPACT_ATOMS: atom_id res chain seq x y z
N SER A 1 -8.72 -11.47 -24.01
CA SER A 1 -7.34 -12.00 -24.09
C SER A 1 -6.51 -10.99 -24.88
N GLY A 2 -5.20 -10.90 -24.61
CA GLY A 2 -4.32 -9.92 -25.23
C GLY A 2 -3.75 -10.33 -26.60
N ASP A 3 -4.21 -11.45 -27.15
CA ASP A 3 -3.77 -12.02 -28.43
C ASP A 3 -4.21 -11.20 -29.65
N THR A 4 -5.23 -10.35 -29.50
CA THR A 4 -5.72 -9.47 -30.56
C THR A 4 -5.15 -8.05 -30.48
N TRP A 5 -4.26 -7.78 -29.53
CA TRP A 5 -3.70 -6.45 -29.32
C TRP A 5 -2.49 -6.20 -30.23
N ASN A 6 -2.25 -4.96 -30.59
CA ASN A 6 -1.12 -4.57 -31.44
C ASN A 6 0.12 -4.27 -30.61
N TRP A 7 0.86 -5.32 -30.24
CA TRP A 7 2.08 -5.23 -29.43
C TRP A 7 3.27 -4.61 -30.18
N ASP A 8 3.22 -4.60 -31.51
CA ASP A 8 4.29 -4.10 -32.39
C ASP A 8 4.09 -2.63 -32.81
N ALA A 9 3.09 -1.95 -32.24
CA ALA A 9 2.88 -0.52 -32.44
C ALA A 9 4.15 0.27 -32.07
N GLU A 10 4.48 1.28 -32.88
CA GLU A 10 5.67 2.11 -32.65
C GLU A 10 5.65 2.71 -31.23
N PRO A 11 6.77 2.69 -30.49
CA PRO A 11 6.81 3.23 -29.15
C PRO A 11 6.33 4.68 -29.08
N GLY A 12 5.36 4.95 -28.21
CA GLY A 12 4.77 6.28 -28.04
C GLY A 12 3.64 6.61 -29.03
N THR A 13 3.25 5.70 -29.92
CA THR A 13 2.07 5.84 -30.80
C THR A 13 0.89 4.97 -30.38
N GLN A 14 1.04 4.21 -29.28
CA GLN A 14 0.01 3.29 -28.79
C GLN A 14 -1.23 4.05 -28.34
N THR A 15 -2.40 3.54 -28.71
CA THR A 15 -3.71 4.07 -28.31
C THR A 15 -4.59 2.97 -27.72
N VAL A 16 -5.79 3.33 -27.28
CA VAL A 16 -6.81 2.38 -26.82
C VAL A 16 -7.26 1.38 -27.89
N ASN A 17 -7.00 1.64 -29.18
CA ASN A 17 -7.26 0.67 -30.25
C ASN A 17 -6.20 -0.43 -30.32
N ASP A 18 -4.96 -0.10 -29.95
CA ASP A 18 -3.84 -1.04 -29.94
C ASP A 18 -3.85 -1.87 -28.65
N ILE A 19 -4.02 -1.18 -27.51
CA ILE A 19 -3.97 -1.72 -26.15
C ILE A 19 -5.23 -1.25 -25.40
N PRO A 20 -6.37 -1.97 -25.51
CA PRO A 20 -7.66 -1.55 -24.96
C PRO A 20 -7.80 -1.75 -23.45
N ALA A 21 -6.80 -2.34 -22.77
CA ALA A 21 -6.76 -2.43 -21.33
C ALA A 21 -5.33 -2.19 -20.82
N ALA A 22 -5.24 -1.54 -19.66
CA ALA A 22 -3.96 -1.14 -19.09
C ALA A 22 -3.04 -2.33 -18.80
N THR A 23 -1.75 -2.15 -19.07
CA THR A 23 -0.67 -3.06 -18.72
C THR A 23 0.35 -2.34 -17.84
N CYS A 24 1.26 -3.09 -17.23
CA CYS A 24 2.35 -2.51 -16.43
C CYS A 24 3.13 -1.45 -17.24
N ALA A 25 3.45 -1.75 -18.50
CA ALA A 25 4.19 -0.83 -19.37
C ALA A 25 3.36 0.42 -19.71
N VAL A 26 2.08 0.27 -20.06
CA VAL A 26 1.18 1.41 -20.37
C VAL A 26 1.15 2.41 -19.21
N CYS A 27 0.97 1.93 -17.98
CA CYS A 27 0.89 2.80 -16.82
C CYS A 27 2.25 3.41 -16.44
N HIS A 28 3.34 2.62 -16.46
CA HIS A 28 4.61 3.06 -15.87
C HIS A 28 5.66 3.59 -16.84
N MET A 29 5.60 3.28 -18.14
CA MET A 29 6.73 3.51 -19.05
C MET A 29 6.33 3.98 -20.45
N SER A 30 5.35 3.34 -21.08
CA SER A 30 4.94 3.63 -22.45
C SER A 30 4.33 5.02 -22.56
N GLY A 31 4.61 5.71 -23.67
CA GLY A 31 3.84 6.88 -24.06
C GLY A 31 2.40 6.47 -24.37
N PHE A 32 1.44 7.09 -23.69
CA PHE A 32 0.01 6.82 -23.83
C PHE A 32 -0.76 8.09 -23.45
N GLY A 33 -1.67 8.52 -24.32
CA GLY A 33 -2.37 9.80 -24.17
C GLY A 33 -1.43 11.00 -24.18
N SER A 34 -1.58 11.88 -23.20
CA SER A 34 -0.74 13.09 -23.04
C SER A 34 0.65 12.82 -22.47
N THR A 35 0.94 11.59 -22.02
CA THR A 35 2.20 11.28 -21.34
C THR A 35 3.19 10.61 -22.29
N GLY A 36 4.43 11.09 -22.30
CA GLY A 36 5.50 10.55 -23.13
C GLY A 36 6.10 9.24 -22.60
N THR A 37 6.80 8.52 -23.48
CA THR A 37 7.58 7.32 -23.12
C THR A 37 8.74 7.70 -22.20
N THR A 38 8.98 6.91 -21.16
CA THR A 38 10.10 7.08 -20.23
C THR A 38 10.68 5.71 -19.81
N HIS A 39 11.97 5.70 -19.48
CA HIS A 39 12.62 4.56 -18.81
C HIS A 39 12.73 4.76 -17.29
N ASP A 40 12.29 5.91 -16.79
CA ASP A 40 12.18 6.16 -15.35
C ASP A 40 10.79 5.73 -14.86
N VAL A 41 10.72 4.57 -14.23
CA VAL A 41 9.47 4.02 -13.65
C VAL A 41 8.93 4.86 -12.48
N GLY A 42 9.72 5.78 -11.96
CA GLY A 42 9.36 6.71 -10.88
C GLY A 42 8.61 7.95 -11.35
N ASP A 43 8.67 8.29 -12.64
CA ASP A 43 8.18 9.56 -13.22
C ASP A 43 6.67 9.80 -13.02
N ARG A 44 5.92 8.72 -12.73
CA ARG A 44 4.47 8.71 -12.59
C ARG A 44 3.99 8.24 -11.20
N LEU A 45 4.91 8.06 -10.25
CA LEU A 45 4.57 7.53 -8.92
C LEU A 45 4.29 8.66 -7.92
N THR A 46 3.19 8.54 -7.18
CA THR A 46 2.78 9.51 -6.14
C THR A 46 3.33 9.17 -4.76
N TRP A 47 3.42 7.88 -4.42
CA TRP A 47 3.77 7.38 -3.09
C TRP A 47 5.02 6.48 -3.09
N PHE A 48 5.70 6.42 -1.94
CA PHE A 48 6.62 5.33 -1.61
C PHE A 48 5.86 4.15 -0.98
N LEU A 49 5.05 3.44 -1.77
CA LEU A 49 4.16 2.37 -1.27
C LEU A 49 4.92 1.20 -0.59
N ALA A 50 6.20 1.00 -0.89
CA ALA A 50 7.02 -0.03 -0.28
C ALA A 50 7.60 0.36 1.10
N ALA A 51 7.50 1.62 1.53
CA ALA A 51 7.91 2.03 2.86
C ALA A 51 6.95 1.46 3.92
N PRO A 52 7.39 1.24 5.18
CA PRO A 52 6.49 0.90 6.29
C PRO A 52 5.41 1.98 6.44
N ILE A 53 5.85 3.20 6.73
CA ILE A 53 5.05 4.42 6.65
C ILE A 53 5.30 5.08 5.30
N SER A 54 4.28 5.13 4.47
CA SER A 54 4.37 5.67 3.11
C SER A 54 4.32 7.18 3.15
N SER A 55 5.27 7.82 2.45
CA SER A 55 5.26 9.26 2.22
C SER A 55 5.10 9.56 0.74
N ARG A 56 4.64 10.78 0.45
CA ARG A 56 4.60 11.29 -0.93
C ARG A 56 6.00 11.42 -1.50
N ARG A 57 6.14 11.10 -2.78
CA ARG A 57 7.39 11.30 -3.53
C ARG A 57 7.66 12.79 -3.76
N PRO A 58 8.92 13.18 -3.98
CA PRO A 58 9.23 14.49 -4.55
C PRO A 58 8.45 14.70 -5.86
N ALA A 59 7.91 15.91 -6.05
CA ALA A 59 7.10 16.28 -7.22
C ALA A 59 5.88 15.35 -7.47
N TRP A 60 5.32 14.73 -6.44
CA TRP A 60 4.18 13.82 -6.59
C TRP A 60 2.96 14.44 -7.29
N GLN A 61 2.78 15.76 -7.21
CA GLN A 61 1.71 16.48 -7.92
C GLN A 61 1.88 16.39 -9.44
N ASP A 62 3.10 16.63 -9.93
CA ASP A 62 3.40 16.49 -11.36
C ASP A 62 3.30 15.02 -11.79
N ASN A 63 3.80 14.10 -10.97
CA ASN A 63 3.73 12.66 -11.23
C ASN A 63 2.28 12.18 -11.31
N ARG A 64 1.40 12.69 -10.44
CA ARG A 64 -0.05 12.44 -10.45
C ARG A 64 -0.66 12.89 -11.78
N VAL A 65 -0.37 14.12 -12.22
CA VAL A 65 -0.90 14.64 -13.50
C VAL A 65 -0.48 13.75 -14.67
N ARG A 66 0.78 13.28 -14.70
CA ARG A 66 1.23 12.33 -15.74
C ARG A 66 0.45 11.02 -15.68
N MET A 67 0.29 10.41 -14.51
CA MET A 67 -0.48 9.15 -14.40
C MET A 67 -1.96 9.35 -14.75
N GLN A 68 -2.60 10.43 -14.28
CA GLN A 68 -3.99 10.76 -14.62
C GLN A 68 -4.17 10.94 -16.13
N GLY A 69 -3.17 11.49 -16.84
CA GLY A 69 -3.17 11.59 -18.29
C GLY A 69 -3.26 10.23 -19.02
N VAL A 70 -2.74 9.16 -18.42
CA VAL A 70 -2.94 7.79 -18.94
C VAL A 70 -4.38 7.31 -18.66
N CYS A 71 -4.91 7.59 -17.47
CA CYS A 71 -6.27 7.19 -17.08
C CYS A 71 -7.34 7.85 -17.97
N SER A 72 -7.14 9.12 -18.33
CA SER A 72 -8.08 9.91 -19.12
C SER A 72 -8.27 9.42 -20.56
N GLU A 73 -7.43 8.51 -21.05
CA GLU A 73 -7.65 7.87 -22.35
C GLU A 73 -8.83 6.89 -22.33
N CYS A 74 -9.24 6.42 -21.15
CA CYS A 74 -10.32 5.43 -20.98
C CYS A 74 -11.43 5.87 -20.02
N HIS A 75 -11.10 6.68 -19.00
CA HIS A 75 -12.00 7.04 -17.90
C HIS A 75 -12.32 8.53 -17.86
N ASN A 76 -13.47 8.89 -17.28
CA ASN A 76 -13.84 10.28 -17.06
C ASN A 76 -13.16 10.86 -15.81
N GLU A 77 -13.23 12.18 -15.66
CA GLU A 77 -12.59 12.92 -14.55
C GLU A 77 -13.13 12.52 -13.18
N GLU A 78 -14.45 12.36 -13.04
CA GLU A 78 -15.11 11.95 -11.79
C GLU A 78 -14.56 10.63 -11.25
N PHE A 79 -14.47 9.60 -12.10
CA PHE A 79 -13.89 8.31 -11.72
C PHE A 79 -12.43 8.46 -11.27
N ILE A 80 -11.65 9.25 -12.00
CA ILE A 80 -10.23 9.44 -11.71
C ILE A 80 -10.05 10.14 -10.36
N ASP A 81 -10.82 11.18 -10.08
CA ASP A 81 -10.72 11.91 -8.83
C ASP A 81 -11.17 11.08 -7.62
N ASP A 82 -12.29 10.36 -7.74
CA ASP A 82 -12.76 9.45 -6.71
C ASP A 82 -11.76 8.31 -6.45
N PHE A 83 -11.19 7.73 -7.50
CA PHE A 83 -10.16 6.70 -7.36
C PHE A 83 -8.95 7.21 -6.60
N TYR A 84 -8.43 8.39 -6.96
CA TYR A 84 -7.25 8.96 -6.29
C TYR A 84 -7.53 9.33 -4.84
N ALA A 85 -8.70 9.91 -4.53
CA ALA A 85 -9.09 10.24 -3.16
C ALA A 85 -9.15 8.98 -2.29
N ASN A 86 -9.89 7.96 -2.73
CA ASN A 86 -10.00 6.69 -2.01
C ASN A 86 -8.64 5.97 -1.88
N ALA A 87 -7.79 6.04 -2.91
CA ALA A 87 -6.47 5.41 -2.89
C ALA A 87 -5.48 6.12 -1.94
N ASP A 88 -5.57 7.45 -1.84
CA ASP A 88 -4.80 8.23 -0.88
C ASP A 88 -5.24 7.91 0.55
N ASP A 89 -6.55 7.90 0.83
CA ASP A 89 -7.09 7.58 2.15
C ASP A 89 -6.72 6.16 2.60
N ALA A 90 -6.74 5.19 1.67
CA ALA A 90 -6.33 3.82 1.97
C ALA A 90 -4.84 3.72 2.35
N VAL A 91 -3.96 4.51 1.72
CA VAL A 91 -2.53 4.53 2.09
C VAL A 91 -2.34 5.08 3.50
N GLU A 92 -3.04 6.17 3.83
CA GLU A 92 -2.97 6.77 5.16
C GLU A 92 -3.60 5.87 6.23
N GLN A 93 -4.69 5.17 5.91
CA GLN A 93 -5.28 4.17 6.79
C GLN A 93 -4.29 3.04 7.11
N VAL A 94 -3.56 2.55 6.11
CA VAL A 94 -2.50 1.54 6.32
C VAL A 94 -1.37 2.11 7.16
N ASN A 95 -0.96 3.36 6.94
CA ASN A 95 0.07 4.02 7.76
C ASN A 95 -0.35 4.04 9.25
N LEU A 96 -1.59 4.41 9.55
CA LEU A 96 -2.12 4.43 10.93
C LEU A 96 -2.04 3.06 11.61
N TRP A 97 -2.40 1.97 10.91
CA TRP A 97 -2.29 0.62 11.47
C TRP A 97 -0.84 0.18 11.68
N VAL A 98 0.09 0.60 10.82
CA VAL A 98 1.52 0.33 11.02
C VAL A 98 2.05 1.11 12.23
N GLU A 99 1.69 2.39 12.38
CA GLU A 99 2.07 3.20 13.55
C GLU A 99 1.51 2.62 14.85
N GLU A 100 0.28 2.10 14.83
CA GLU A 100 -0.30 1.41 15.98
C GLU A 100 0.48 0.13 16.31
N SER A 101 0.92 -0.64 15.31
CA SER A 101 1.76 -1.82 15.56
C SER A 101 3.09 -1.47 16.26
N ASP A 102 3.67 -0.31 15.94
CA ASP A 102 4.86 0.21 16.62
C ASP A 102 4.56 0.53 18.09
N GLN A 103 3.38 1.08 18.38
CA GLN A 103 2.92 1.36 19.73
C GLN A 103 2.65 0.07 20.50
N ILE A 104 2.05 -0.94 19.85
CA ILE A 104 1.74 -2.24 20.46
C ILE A 104 3.00 -2.94 20.94
N ILE A 105 4.07 -2.94 20.14
CA ILE A 105 5.33 -3.63 20.51
C ILE A 105 6.20 -2.82 21.48
N GLN A 106 5.95 -1.51 21.64
CA GLN A 106 6.79 -0.61 22.42
C GLN A 106 6.99 -1.02 23.88
N PRO A 107 5.98 -1.52 24.63
CA PRO A 107 6.16 -1.98 26.01
C PRO A 107 7.21 -3.09 26.16
N LEU A 108 7.32 -4.00 25.18
CA LEU A 108 8.35 -5.04 25.22
C LEU A 108 9.74 -4.45 25.01
N LYS A 109 9.88 -3.47 24.10
CA LYS A 109 11.14 -2.75 23.86
C LYS A 109 11.57 -1.99 25.12
N ASP A 110 10.64 -1.27 25.75
CA ASP A 110 10.92 -0.45 26.94
C ASP A 110 11.35 -1.29 28.15
N ASN A 111 10.82 -2.52 28.27
CA ASN A 111 11.15 -3.44 29.36
C ASN A 111 12.26 -4.45 29.01
N GLY A 112 12.85 -4.37 27.81
CA GLY A 112 13.93 -5.25 27.38
C GLY A 112 13.50 -6.73 27.25
N LEU A 113 12.26 -6.97 26.84
CA LEU A 113 11.63 -8.30 26.74
C LEU A 113 11.72 -8.94 25.33
N LEU A 114 12.45 -8.30 24.42
CA LEU A 114 12.77 -8.81 23.09
C LEU A 114 14.24 -9.16 23.01
N THR A 115 14.58 -10.20 22.25
CA THR A 115 16.00 -10.46 21.97
C THR A 115 16.58 -9.42 21.01
N ALA A 116 17.91 -9.39 20.91
CA ALA A 116 18.61 -8.54 19.93
C ALA A 116 18.76 -9.22 18.55
N ALA A 117 18.52 -10.53 18.46
CA ALA A 117 18.66 -11.24 17.20
C ALA A 117 17.42 -10.95 16.31
N PRO A 118 17.60 -10.65 15.02
CA PRO A 118 16.46 -10.38 14.17
C PRO A 118 15.75 -11.69 13.78
N PHE A 119 14.41 -11.70 13.87
CA PHE A 119 13.57 -12.82 13.41
C PHE A 119 13.87 -14.15 14.10
N ASP A 120 14.15 -14.11 15.40
CA ASP A 120 14.37 -15.32 16.20
C ASP A 120 13.15 -15.70 17.05
N GLU A 121 12.20 -14.78 17.22
CA GLU A 121 10.95 -15.00 17.93
C GLU A 121 9.74 -14.91 16.99
N PRO A 122 8.66 -15.70 17.20
CA PRO A 122 7.45 -15.62 16.38
C PRO A 122 6.85 -14.21 16.27
N ILE A 123 6.93 -13.42 17.35
CA ILE A 123 6.43 -12.04 17.40
C ILE A 123 7.12 -11.12 16.39
N ASP A 124 8.39 -11.38 16.05
CA ASP A 124 9.12 -10.60 15.05
C ASP A 124 8.49 -10.75 13.66
N PHE A 125 8.05 -11.97 13.33
CA PHE A 125 7.40 -12.25 12.06
C PHE A 125 6.03 -11.61 11.98
N VAL A 126 5.22 -11.69 13.05
CA VAL A 126 3.90 -11.04 13.14
C VAL A 126 4.03 -9.53 12.94
N TYR A 127 4.91 -8.89 13.71
CA TYR A 127 5.16 -7.45 13.62
C TYR A 127 5.69 -7.03 12.23
N PHE A 128 6.62 -7.80 11.65
CA PHE A 128 7.15 -7.50 10.32
C PHE A 128 6.13 -7.74 9.20
N ASN A 129 5.37 -8.84 9.25
CA ASN A 129 4.40 -9.19 8.22
C ASN A 129 3.28 -8.16 8.14
N LEU A 130 2.83 -7.62 9.27
CA LEU A 130 1.79 -6.60 9.35
C LEU A 130 2.06 -5.45 8.38
N TRP A 131 3.26 -4.86 8.40
CA TRP A 131 3.58 -3.75 7.50
C TRP A 131 4.19 -4.22 6.17
N HIS A 132 5.10 -5.21 6.21
CA HIS A 132 5.93 -5.56 5.05
C HIS A 132 5.16 -6.39 4.04
N HIS A 133 4.41 -7.39 4.48
CA HIS A 133 3.65 -8.23 3.57
C HIS A 133 2.25 -7.65 3.36
N TRP A 134 1.46 -7.54 4.43
CA TRP A 134 0.05 -7.19 4.32
C TRP A 134 -0.16 -5.69 4.06
N GLY A 135 0.57 -4.82 4.76
CA GLY A 135 0.52 -3.38 4.52
C GLY A 135 0.94 -3.01 3.09
N ARG A 136 2.00 -3.61 2.55
CA ARG A 136 2.35 -3.42 1.13
C ARG A 136 1.28 -3.99 0.21
N THR A 137 0.79 -5.19 0.46
CA THR A 137 -0.25 -5.81 -0.38
C THR A 137 -1.51 -4.96 -0.45
N ALA A 138 -1.98 -4.43 0.69
CA ALA A 138 -3.14 -3.53 0.73
C ALA A 138 -2.89 -2.26 -0.08
N LYS A 139 -1.75 -1.58 0.15
CA LYS A 139 -1.38 -0.34 -0.57
C LYS A 139 -1.27 -0.54 -2.07
N PHE A 140 -0.53 -1.56 -2.51
CA PHE A 140 -0.38 -1.88 -3.92
C PHE A 140 -1.70 -2.35 -4.54
N GLY A 141 -2.47 -3.16 -3.81
CA GLY A 141 -3.81 -3.60 -4.21
C GLY A 141 -4.73 -2.43 -4.51
N THR A 142 -4.72 -1.38 -3.69
CA THR A 142 -5.56 -0.19 -3.91
C THR A 142 -5.15 0.55 -5.18
N TRP A 143 -3.86 0.86 -5.32
CA TRP A 143 -3.35 1.61 -6.48
C TRP A 143 -3.40 0.85 -7.81
N MET A 144 -3.53 -0.48 -7.78
CA MET A 144 -3.67 -1.32 -8.98
C MET A 144 -5.04 -2.00 -9.09
N GLN A 145 -6.05 -1.50 -8.36
CA GLN A 145 -7.45 -1.95 -8.43
C GLN A 145 -7.67 -3.46 -8.15
N GLY A 146 -6.82 -4.06 -7.32
CA GLY A 146 -6.96 -5.44 -6.85
C GLY A 146 -7.81 -5.52 -5.59
N ALA A 147 -9.14 -5.48 -5.70
CA ALA A 147 -10.06 -5.42 -4.56
C ALA A 147 -9.84 -6.54 -3.51
N ASP A 148 -9.55 -7.75 -3.96
CA ASP A 148 -9.26 -8.90 -3.10
C ASP A 148 -7.91 -8.77 -2.35
N TYR A 149 -6.95 -8.06 -2.95
CA TYR A 149 -5.66 -7.73 -2.34
C TYR A 149 -5.74 -6.52 -1.40
N VAL A 150 -6.71 -5.64 -1.59
CA VAL A 150 -7.04 -4.58 -0.62
C VAL A 150 -7.65 -5.19 0.64
N GLN A 151 -8.59 -6.11 0.45
CA GLN A 151 -9.40 -6.66 1.53
C GLN A 151 -8.82 -7.95 2.11
N TRP A 152 -9.14 -9.11 1.51
CA TRP A 152 -8.86 -10.43 2.07
C TRP A 152 -7.37 -10.73 2.20
N HIS A 153 -6.53 -10.24 1.28
CA HIS A 153 -5.07 -10.40 1.34
C HIS A 153 -4.34 -9.13 1.81
N GLY A 154 -5.06 -8.17 2.38
CA GLY A 154 -4.53 -6.87 2.79
C GLY A 154 -5.04 -6.48 4.17
N ALA A 155 -6.05 -5.61 4.20
CA ALA A 155 -6.62 -5.06 5.43
C ALA A 155 -7.07 -6.13 6.44
N TYR A 156 -7.70 -7.21 5.97
CA TYR A 156 -8.10 -8.33 6.84
C TYR A 156 -6.89 -8.93 7.56
N GLU A 157 -5.83 -9.23 6.82
CA GLU A 157 -4.62 -9.83 7.37
C GLU A 157 -3.87 -8.87 8.30
N MET A 158 -3.82 -7.57 7.98
CA MET A 158 -3.25 -6.58 8.90
C MET A 158 -3.97 -6.55 10.24
N LEU A 159 -5.30 -6.58 10.23
CA LEU A 159 -6.10 -6.59 11.46
C LEU A 159 -5.98 -7.92 12.22
N ARG A 160 -5.79 -9.03 11.50
CA ARG A 160 -5.47 -10.33 12.11
C ARG A 160 -4.10 -10.31 12.80
N GLU A 161 -3.05 -9.86 12.11
CA GLU A 161 -1.71 -9.72 12.70
C GLU A 161 -1.73 -8.74 13.88
N ARG A 162 -2.52 -7.66 13.82
CA ARG A 162 -2.70 -6.74 14.95
C ARG A 162 -3.23 -7.45 16.19
N ALA A 163 -4.29 -8.25 16.03
CA ALA A 163 -4.89 -8.98 17.15
C ALA A 163 -3.91 -9.99 17.76
N GLU A 164 -3.20 -10.73 16.90
CA GLU A 164 -2.17 -11.69 17.31
C GLU A 164 -0.98 -11.01 18.01
N LEU A 165 -0.56 -9.83 17.51
CA LEU A 165 0.51 -9.05 18.11
C LEU A 165 0.15 -8.58 19.52
N ILE A 166 -1.08 -8.13 19.75
CA ILE A 166 -1.56 -7.71 21.08
C ILE A 166 -1.51 -8.89 22.06
N GLU A 167 -1.96 -10.07 21.65
CA GLU A 167 -1.92 -11.29 22.47
C GLU A 167 -0.47 -11.64 22.84
N MET A 168 0.42 -11.73 21.86
CA MET A 168 1.84 -12.07 22.09
C MET A 168 2.56 -11.04 22.99
N VAL A 169 2.25 -9.74 22.83
CA VAL A 169 2.78 -8.70 23.71
C VAL A 169 2.30 -8.89 25.14
N ASN A 170 1.01 -9.09 25.34
CA ASN A 170 0.44 -9.23 26.68
C ASN A 170 0.90 -10.53 27.36
N GLU A 171 1.06 -11.63 26.64
CA GLU A 171 1.66 -12.86 27.16
C GLU A 171 3.07 -12.61 27.70
N LYS A 172 3.94 -11.98 26.92
CA LYS A 172 5.32 -11.66 27.34
C LYS A 172 5.36 -10.70 28.54
N LEU A 173 4.46 -9.70 28.60
CA LEU A 173 4.35 -8.79 29.74
C LEU A 173 3.97 -9.56 31.01
N VAL A 174 2.95 -10.42 30.94
CA VAL A 174 2.47 -11.21 32.08
C VAL A 174 3.52 -12.20 32.56
N GLU A 175 4.24 -12.87 31.65
CA GLU A 175 5.36 -13.76 32.01
C GLU A 175 6.49 -13.02 32.75
N ALA A 176 6.70 -11.73 32.41
CA ALA A 176 7.64 -10.85 33.10
C ALA A 176 7.10 -10.25 34.41
N GLY A 177 5.85 -10.56 34.79
CA GLY A 177 5.20 -10.03 35.98
C GLY A 177 4.71 -8.58 35.83
N LEU A 178 4.50 -8.12 34.59
CA LEU A 178 3.95 -6.81 34.26
C LEU A 178 2.45 -6.92 33.94
N GLU A 179 1.73 -5.82 34.11
CA GLU A 179 0.30 -5.75 33.74
C GLU A 179 0.14 -5.73 32.20
N PRO A 180 -0.87 -6.42 31.65
CA PRO A 180 -1.18 -6.35 30.23
C PRO A 180 -1.69 -4.96 29.84
N VAL A 181 -1.54 -4.62 28.56
CA VAL A 181 -2.03 -3.37 27.96
C VAL A 181 -3.30 -3.65 27.16
N GLU A 182 -4.33 -2.86 27.43
CA GLU A 182 -5.59 -2.88 26.67
C GLU A 182 -5.48 -1.91 25.48
N TYR A 183 -5.75 -2.43 24.28
CA TYR A 183 -5.82 -1.63 23.05
C TYR A 183 -7.27 -1.54 22.58
N GLY A 184 -7.68 -0.35 22.13
CA GLY A 184 -9.03 -0.10 21.65
C GLY A 184 -9.33 -0.75 20.30
N GLU A 185 -10.41 -0.29 19.67
CA GLU A 185 -10.68 -0.63 18.27
C GLU A 185 -9.53 -0.12 17.37
N PRO A 186 -9.23 -0.82 16.26
CA PRO A 186 -8.22 -0.35 15.30
C PRO A 186 -8.53 1.08 14.86
N PRO A 187 -7.53 1.98 14.79
CA PRO A 187 -7.74 3.35 14.40
C PRO A 187 -8.25 3.40 12.97
N LEU A 188 -9.21 4.29 12.73
CA LEU A 188 -9.73 4.56 11.40
C LEU A 188 -9.37 5.98 11.01
N ILE A 189 -9.01 6.17 9.74
CA ILE A 189 -8.96 7.49 9.15
C ILE A 189 -10.38 8.04 9.25
N ASN A 190 -10.50 9.24 9.83
CA ASN A 190 -11.80 9.88 10.00
C ASN A 190 -12.24 10.38 8.62
N SER A 191 -12.77 9.48 7.79
CA SER A 191 -13.41 9.82 6.54
C SER A 191 -14.64 10.65 6.94
N GLY A 192 -14.52 11.97 6.85
CA GLY A 192 -15.61 12.87 7.16
C GLY A 192 -16.89 12.38 6.48
N GLU A 193 -17.98 12.38 7.25
CA GLU A 193 -19.34 12.22 6.70
C GLU A 193 -19.59 13.16 5.52
#